data_AF-A0A7S4P8R9-F1
#
_entry.id   AF-A0A7S4P8R9-F1
#
_cell.length_a   1.000
_cell.length_b   1.000
_cell.length_c   1.000
_cell.angle_alpha   90.00
_cell.angle_beta   90.00
_cell.angle_gamma   90.00
#
_symmetry.space_group_name_H-M   'P 1'
#
loop_
_entity.id
_entity.type
_entity.pdbx_description
1 polymer ?
#
loop_
_entity_poly.entity_id
_entity_poly.type
_entity_poly.pdbx_seq_one_letter_code
_entity_poly.pdbx_strand_id
1 'polypeptide(L)'
;AMWRERTGVKFPRVAVLIPVTSHGFRWKGIEEVPLIRFCLPSISQTAELGYDYAVYMGYDVGDLFFDNQQVLQQIKVHFETQIRNPNLQRGVEMQLAVLGFENLLKKPGPVFNFLSSSAALDGADYIYRINDDTEFRTAWTSSYIRTLLSFKPPNVGVVGPTCREGNERILTHDFVHVTHLHIFGVH
;
A
#
# COMPACT_ATOMS: atom_id res chain seq x y z
N ALA A 1 2.16 -3.03 16.64
CA ALA A 1 1.66 -1.67 16.36
C ALA A 1 2.74 -0.90 15.64
N MET A 2 2.65 -0.90 14.32
CA MET A 2 3.50 -0.11 13.41
C MET A 2 3.49 1.39 13.75
N TRP A 3 2.38 1.89 14.30
CA TRP A 3 2.19 3.30 14.55
C TRP A 3 2.38 3.70 16.02
N ARG A 4 3.29 4.64 16.27
CA ARG A 4 3.43 5.35 17.55
C ARG A 4 3.30 6.85 17.32
N GLU A 5 2.63 7.57 18.20
CA GLU A 5 2.50 9.02 18.11
C GLU A 5 3.87 9.70 18.22
N ARG A 6 4.23 10.53 17.24
CA ARG A 6 5.53 11.20 17.19
C ARG A 6 5.52 12.57 17.86
N THR A 7 4.38 13.25 17.88
CA THR A 7 4.29 14.69 18.23
C THR A 7 3.00 15.09 18.97
N GLY A 8 2.20 14.13 19.46
CA GLY A 8 0.89 14.39 20.09
C GLY A 8 -0.20 14.90 19.12
N VAL A 9 0.14 15.12 17.85
CA VAL A 9 -0.81 15.35 16.75
C VAL A 9 -1.05 14.02 16.05
N LYS A 10 -2.32 13.60 15.99
CA LYS A 10 -2.73 12.39 15.28
C LYS A 10 -3.07 12.74 13.83
N PHE A 11 -2.22 12.32 12.89
CA PHE A 11 -2.56 12.35 11.47
C PHE A 11 -3.37 11.11 11.07
N PRO A 12 -4.26 11.20 10.06
CA PRO A 12 -4.89 10.02 9.49
C PRO A 12 -3.84 9.08 8.90
N ARG A 13 -3.97 7.79 9.22
CA ARG A 13 -3.05 6.74 8.80
C ARG A 13 -3.58 6.05 7.56
N VAL A 14 -2.79 6.09 6.49
CA VAL A 14 -3.14 5.54 5.19
C VAL A 14 -2.26 4.32 4.91
N ALA A 15 -2.88 3.15 4.85
CA ALA A 15 -2.21 1.92 4.46
C ALA A 15 -2.32 1.72 2.94
N VAL A 16 -1.19 1.59 2.26
CA VAL A 16 -1.11 1.24 0.83
C VAL A 16 -0.70 -0.23 0.74
N LEU A 17 -1.62 -1.08 0.28
CA LEU A 17 -1.45 -2.52 0.21
C LEU A 17 -1.02 -2.92 -1.19
N ILE A 18 0.14 -3.57 -1.28
CA ILE A 18 0.79 -3.88 -2.55
C ILE A 18 1.26 -5.35 -2.53
N PRO A 19 0.42 -6.29 -2.98
CA PRO A 19 0.87 -7.64 -3.26
C PRO A 19 1.86 -7.64 -4.43
N VAL A 20 2.94 -8.41 -4.29
CA VAL A 20 3.97 -8.59 -5.32
C VAL A 20 4.13 -10.07 -5.64
N THR A 21 4.60 -10.38 -6.84
CA THR A 21 5.05 -11.73 -7.21
C THR A 21 6.14 -11.67 -8.27
N SER A 22 7.10 -12.58 -8.18
CA SER A 22 8.10 -12.81 -9.23
C SER A 22 7.62 -13.82 -10.28
N HIS A 23 6.39 -14.32 -10.17
CA HIS A 23 5.87 -15.32 -11.09
C HIS A 23 5.87 -14.82 -12.53
N GLY A 24 6.49 -15.58 -13.43
CA GLY A 24 6.64 -15.19 -14.84
C GLY A 24 7.81 -14.23 -15.12
N PHE A 25 8.55 -13.81 -14.09
CA PHE A 25 9.70 -12.92 -14.22
C PHE A 25 10.99 -13.58 -13.75
N ARG A 26 12.14 -13.09 -14.26
CA ARG A 26 13.49 -13.52 -13.85
C ARG A 26 14.34 -12.30 -13.57
N TRP A 27 14.07 -11.65 -12.44
CA TRP A 27 14.79 -10.44 -12.06
C TRP A 27 16.20 -10.77 -11.57
N LYS A 28 17.16 -9.92 -11.95
CA LYS A 28 18.56 -10.03 -11.48
C LYS A 28 18.81 -9.29 -10.17
N GLY A 29 17.93 -8.33 -9.85
CA GLY A 29 18.02 -7.50 -8.66
C GLY A 29 16.72 -6.77 -8.40
N ILE A 30 16.66 -6.08 -7.26
CA ILE A 30 15.44 -5.41 -6.80
C ILE A 30 15.05 -4.23 -7.69
N GLU A 31 16.00 -3.64 -8.41
CA GLU A 31 15.82 -2.52 -9.33
C GLU A 31 14.96 -2.87 -10.56
N GLU A 32 14.81 -4.15 -10.89
CA GLU A 32 13.95 -4.62 -11.96
C GLU A 32 12.49 -4.85 -11.49
N VAL A 33 12.26 -4.87 -10.18
CA VAL A 33 10.91 -5.06 -9.59
C VAL A 33 10.08 -3.79 -9.82
N PRO A 34 8.89 -3.88 -10.44
CA PRO A 34 7.98 -2.75 -10.66
C PRO A 34 7.75 -1.88 -9.42
N LEU A 35 7.52 -2.54 -8.28
CA LEU A 35 7.37 -1.92 -6.97
C LEU A 35 8.50 -0.93 -6.66
N ILE A 36 9.74 -1.36 -6.85
CA ILE A 36 10.95 -0.60 -6.52
C ILE A 36 11.24 0.45 -7.59
N ARG A 37 11.10 0.05 -8.85
CA ARG A 37 11.51 0.87 -10.00
C ARG A 37 10.65 2.12 -10.16
N PHE A 38 9.34 2.03 -9.95
CA PHE A 38 8.44 3.15 -10.22
C PHE A 38 7.28 3.32 -9.22
N CYS A 39 6.71 2.24 -8.66
CA CYS A 39 5.57 2.38 -7.74
C CYS A 39 5.93 3.15 -6.46
N LEU A 40 6.91 2.68 -5.69
CA LEU A 40 7.39 3.37 -4.47
C LEU A 40 7.89 4.80 -4.74
N PRO A 41 8.72 5.04 -5.78
CA PRO A 41 9.09 6.41 -6.17
C PRO A 41 7.89 7.31 -6.45
N SER A 42 6.86 6.81 -7.14
CA SER A 42 5.67 7.61 -7.47
C SER A 42 4.81 7.90 -6.24
N ILE A 43 4.67 6.96 -5.30
CA ILE A 43 4.03 7.20 -4.00
C ILE A 43 4.80 8.28 -3.22
N SER A 44 6.12 8.16 -3.14
CA SER A 44 7.02 9.14 -2.50
C SER A 44 6.86 10.55 -3.06
N GLN A 45 6.72 10.67 -4.39
CA GLN A 45 6.59 11.96 -5.05
C GLN A 45 5.20 12.59 -4.86
N THR A 46 4.15 11.77 -4.79
CA THR A 46 2.76 12.23 -4.76
C THR A 46 2.13 12.27 -3.37
N ALA A 47 2.82 11.74 -2.35
CA ALA A 47 2.36 11.80 -0.96
C ALA A 47 2.23 13.24 -0.44
N GLU A 48 1.23 13.43 0.40
CA GLU A 48 0.82 14.74 0.90
C GLU A 48 1.14 14.89 2.39
N LEU A 49 1.40 16.12 2.82
CA LEU A 49 1.52 16.46 4.23
C LEU A 49 0.19 16.26 4.98
N GLY A 50 0.29 16.02 6.29
CA GLY A 50 -0.89 15.84 7.13
C GLY A 50 -1.43 14.41 7.18
N TYR A 51 -0.67 13.44 6.64
CA TYR A 51 -0.97 12.02 6.63
C TYR A 51 0.27 11.21 7.01
N ASP A 52 0.04 10.07 7.66
CA ASP A 52 1.06 9.06 7.90
C ASP A 52 0.82 7.87 6.96
N TYR A 53 1.83 7.44 6.21
CA TYR A 53 1.69 6.37 5.20
C TYR A 53 2.37 5.07 5.62
N ALA A 54 1.68 3.94 5.51
CA ALA A 54 2.30 2.62 5.65
C ALA A 54 2.15 1.85 4.36
N VAL A 55 3.26 1.43 3.78
CA VAL A 55 3.28 0.49 2.68
C VAL A 55 3.31 -0.92 3.24
N TYR A 56 2.33 -1.74 2.84
CA TYR A 56 2.28 -3.15 3.14
C TYR A 56 2.58 -3.92 1.87
N MET A 57 3.83 -4.37 1.75
CA MET A 57 4.27 -5.26 0.68
C MET A 57 3.95 -6.70 1.07
N GLY A 58 2.99 -7.32 0.39
CA GLY A 58 2.65 -8.74 0.58
C GLY A 58 3.29 -9.60 -0.51
N TYR A 59 3.77 -10.78 -0.16
CA TYR A 59 4.25 -11.75 -1.16
C TYR A 59 3.79 -13.16 -0.79
N ASP A 60 3.67 -14.02 -1.79
CA ASP A 60 3.30 -15.41 -1.58
C ASP A 60 4.51 -16.20 -1.05
N VAL A 61 4.35 -16.91 0.06
CA VAL A 61 5.36 -17.87 0.54
C VAL A 61 5.56 -18.95 -0.53
N GLY A 62 6.81 -19.25 -0.87
CA GLY A 62 7.20 -20.08 -2.00
C GLY A 62 7.64 -19.28 -3.24
N ASP A 63 7.49 -17.96 -3.23
CA ASP A 63 8.06 -17.09 -4.27
C ASP A 63 9.58 -16.99 -4.07
N LEU A 64 10.35 -17.68 -4.92
CA LEU A 64 11.80 -17.84 -4.73
C LEU A 64 12.58 -16.50 -4.67
N PHE A 65 12.07 -15.45 -5.31
CA PHE A 65 12.72 -14.15 -5.27
C PHE A 65 12.44 -13.46 -3.93
N PHE A 66 11.19 -13.46 -3.47
CA PHE A 66 10.81 -12.79 -2.22
C PHE A 66 11.01 -13.64 -0.95
N ASP A 67 11.17 -14.96 -1.05
CA ASP A 67 11.62 -15.82 0.05
C ASP A 67 13.12 -15.68 0.35
N ASN A 68 13.85 -14.94 -0.48
CA ASN A 68 15.26 -14.64 -0.25
C ASN A 68 15.41 -13.48 0.76
N GLN A 69 15.92 -13.79 1.95
CA GLN A 69 16.15 -12.79 3.01
C GLN A 69 17.10 -11.66 2.59
N GLN A 70 18.08 -11.92 1.71
CA GLN A 70 18.96 -10.87 1.19
C GLN A 70 18.18 -9.88 0.31
N VAL A 71 17.28 -10.38 -0.54
CA VAL A 71 16.39 -9.55 -1.37
C VAL A 71 15.47 -8.71 -0.48
N LEU A 72 14.81 -9.32 0.52
CA LEU A 72 13.94 -8.57 1.45
C LEU A 72 14.71 -7.49 2.22
N GLN A 73 15.96 -7.78 2.62
CA GLN A 73 16.80 -6.80 3.30
C GLN A 73 17.21 -5.66 2.37
N GLN A 74 17.53 -5.95 1.10
CA GLN A 74 17.81 -4.93 0.09
C GLN A 74 16.59 -4.01 -0.12
N ILE A 75 15.38 -4.58 -0.18
CA ILE A 75 14.14 -3.80 -0.30
C ILE A 75 13.94 -2.88 0.91
N LYS A 76 14.14 -3.38 2.13
CA LYS A 76 14.02 -2.57 3.36
C LYS A 76 15.04 -1.42 3.37
N VAL A 77 16.29 -1.69 3.02
CA VAL A 77 17.34 -0.66 2.93
C VAL A 77 17.02 0.37 1.83
N HIS A 78 16.53 -0.09 0.68
CA HIS A 78 16.11 0.79 -0.41
C HIS A 78 14.96 1.69 0.05
N PHE A 79 13.91 1.12 0.67
CA PHE A 79 12.79 1.90 1.20
C PHE A 79 13.27 2.94 2.22
N GLU A 80 14.09 2.56 3.19
CA GLU A 80 14.57 3.49 4.22
C GLU A 80 15.34 4.66 3.58
N THR A 81 16.28 4.34 2.69
CA THR A 81 17.23 5.33 2.14
C THR A 81 16.63 6.19 1.02
N GLN A 82 15.81 5.61 0.15
CA GLN A 82 15.30 6.28 -1.05
C GLN A 82 13.87 6.80 -0.89
N ILE A 83 13.08 6.22 0.02
CA ILE A 83 11.68 6.56 0.19
C ILE A 83 11.46 7.28 1.52
N ARG A 84 11.74 6.62 2.65
CA ARG A 84 11.42 7.16 3.97
C ARG A 84 12.26 8.38 4.33
N ASN A 85 13.59 8.30 4.26
CA ASN A 85 14.46 9.40 4.67
C ASN A 85 14.20 10.71 3.90
N PRO A 86 14.05 10.71 2.56
CA PRO A 86 13.72 11.92 1.82
C PRO A 86 12.33 12.49 2.15
N ASN A 87 11.32 11.63 2.37
CA ASN A 87 9.98 12.08 2.76
C ASN A 87 9.96 12.64 4.18
N LEU A 88 10.74 12.05 5.09
CA LEU A 88 10.85 12.56 6.45
C LEU A 88 11.43 13.98 6.49
N GLN A 89 12.41 14.28 5.64
CA GLN A 89 12.94 15.65 5.47
C GLN A 89 11.87 16.63 4.96
N ARG A 90 10.89 16.15 4.20
CA ARG A 90 9.73 16.91 3.71
C ARG A 90 8.59 16.97 4.72
N GLY A 91 8.70 16.31 5.89
CA GLY A 91 7.66 16.27 6.92
C GLY A 91 6.59 15.19 6.71
N VAL A 92 6.83 14.22 5.82
CA VAL A 92 5.92 13.09 5.55
C VAL A 92 6.53 11.81 6.12
N GLU A 93 5.83 11.15 7.04
CA GLU A 93 6.27 9.85 7.56
C GLU A 93 5.76 8.71 6.68
N MET A 94 6.67 7.79 6.37
CA MET A 94 6.35 6.56 5.66
C MET A 94 6.96 5.36 6.37
N GLN A 95 6.24 4.24 6.43
CA GLN A 95 6.73 2.98 6.97
C GLN A 95 6.53 1.84 5.98
N LEU A 96 7.31 0.77 6.12
CA LEU A 96 7.21 -0.43 5.29
C LEU A 96 7.02 -1.67 6.18
N ALA A 97 5.96 -2.42 5.93
CA ALA A 97 5.84 -3.81 6.33
C ALA A 97 6.01 -4.73 5.12
N VAL A 98 6.82 -5.77 5.29
CA VAL A 98 7.01 -6.83 4.31
C VAL A 98 6.48 -8.11 4.93
N LEU A 99 5.42 -8.68 4.34
CA LEU A 99 4.67 -9.79 4.92
C LEU A 99 4.54 -10.95 3.92
N GLY A 100 5.03 -12.12 4.31
CA GLY A 100 4.79 -13.37 3.58
C GLY A 100 3.42 -13.93 3.91
N PHE A 101 2.71 -14.44 2.91
CA PHE A 101 1.38 -15.05 3.04
C PHE A 101 1.32 -16.42 2.38
N GLU A 102 0.77 -17.41 3.07
CA GLU A 102 0.55 -18.76 2.51
C GLU A 102 -0.69 -18.77 1.59
N ASN A 103 -0.50 -18.39 0.34
CA ASN A 103 -1.58 -18.30 -0.64
C ASN A 103 -1.92 -19.64 -1.30
N LEU A 104 -2.51 -20.55 -0.52
CA LEU A 104 -2.87 -21.90 -1.00
C LEU A 104 -3.79 -21.87 -2.24
N LEU A 105 -4.60 -20.82 -2.39
CA LEU A 105 -5.52 -20.65 -3.52
C LEU A 105 -4.85 -20.05 -4.77
N LYS A 106 -3.64 -19.50 -4.66
CA LYS A 106 -2.91 -18.79 -5.73
C LYS A 106 -3.75 -17.72 -6.42
N LYS A 107 -4.52 -16.96 -5.63
CA LYS A 107 -5.37 -15.87 -6.10
C LYS A 107 -4.95 -14.55 -5.44
N PRO A 108 -5.13 -13.39 -6.11
CA PRO A 108 -4.81 -12.09 -5.51
C PRO A 108 -5.68 -11.70 -4.31
N GLY A 109 -6.96 -12.12 -4.29
CA GLY A 109 -7.91 -11.74 -3.24
C GLY A 109 -7.45 -12.07 -1.81
N PRO A 110 -7.06 -13.33 -1.52
CA PRO A 110 -6.59 -13.74 -0.19
C PRO A 110 -5.45 -12.90 0.39
N VAL A 111 -4.45 -12.52 -0.42
CA VAL A 111 -3.34 -11.69 0.08
C VAL A 111 -3.81 -10.27 0.40
N PHE A 112 -4.68 -9.66 -0.43
CA PHE A 112 -5.26 -8.36 -0.10
C PHE A 112 -6.04 -8.38 1.22
N ASN A 113 -6.78 -9.43 1.50
CA ASN A 113 -7.53 -9.59 2.76
C ASN A 113 -6.61 -9.70 3.97
N PHE A 114 -5.54 -10.49 3.83
CA PHE A 114 -4.52 -10.63 4.87
C PHE A 114 -3.83 -9.28 5.16
N LEU A 115 -3.41 -8.55 4.12
CA LEU A 115 -2.81 -7.23 4.27
C LEU A 115 -3.79 -6.21 4.85
N SER A 116 -5.06 -6.25 4.44
CA SER A 116 -6.12 -5.36 4.94
C SER A 116 -6.36 -5.56 6.44
N SER A 117 -6.41 -6.82 6.88
CA SER A 117 -6.53 -7.17 8.30
C SER A 117 -5.32 -6.70 9.09
N SER A 118 -4.11 -6.90 8.56
CA SER A 118 -2.86 -6.48 9.19
C SER A 118 -2.83 -4.96 9.38
N ALA A 119 -3.17 -4.21 8.32
CA ALA A 119 -3.22 -2.75 8.37
C ALA A 119 -4.26 -2.23 9.37
N ALA A 120 -5.45 -2.83 9.41
CA ALA A 120 -6.49 -2.47 10.38
C ALA A 120 -6.05 -2.73 11.82
N LEU A 121 -5.43 -3.90 12.09
CA LEU A 121 -4.88 -4.26 13.40
C LEU A 121 -3.76 -3.33 13.86
N ASP A 122 -2.93 -2.85 12.93
CA ASP A 122 -1.91 -1.85 13.24
C ASP A 122 -2.49 -0.44 13.48
N GLY A 123 -3.76 -0.21 13.12
CA GLY A 123 -4.48 1.02 13.39
C GLY A 123 -4.50 2.00 12.21
N ALA A 124 -4.58 1.50 10.97
CA ALA A 124 -4.86 2.31 9.79
C ALA A 124 -6.30 2.85 9.83
N ASP A 125 -6.47 4.11 9.42
CA ASP A 125 -7.80 4.72 9.25
C ASP A 125 -8.33 4.47 7.82
N TYR A 126 -7.43 4.48 6.83
CA TYR A 126 -7.75 4.26 5.42
C TYR A 126 -6.86 3.18 4.81
N ILE A 127 -7.42 2.47 3.82
CA ILE A 127 -6.76 1.40 3.09
C ILE A 127 -6.85 1.70 1.60
N TYR A 128 -5.72 1.61 0.91
CA TYR A 128 -5.60 1.71 -0.53
C TYR A 128 -5.05 0.40 -1.09
N ARG A 129 -5.87 -0.35 -1.85
CA ARG A 129 -5.43 -1.53 -2.59
C ARG A 129 -4.98 -1.14 -3.99
N ILE A 130 -3.74 -1.47 -4.31
CA ILE A 130 -3.12 -1.21 -5.62
C ILE A 130 -2.34 -2.44 -6.09
N ASN A 131 -1.97 -2.46 -7.37
CA ASN A 131 -1.01 -3.42 -7.89
C ASN A 131 0.43 -2.91 -7.69
N ASP A 132 1.41 -3.81 -7.84
CA ASP A 132 2.82 -3.45 -7.73
C ASP A 132 3.36 -2.68 -8.94
N ASP A 133 2.65 -2.77 -10.06
CA ASP A 133 2.92 -2.05 -11.31
C ASP A 133 2.11 -0.76 -11.48
N THR A 134 1.57 -0.22 -10.40
CA THR A 134 0.90 1.09 -10.39
C THR A 134 1.89 2.25 -10.35
N GLU A 135 1.64 3.31 -11.14
CA GLU A 135 2.38 4.59 -11.05
C GLU A 135 1.43 5.75 -10.73
N PHE A 136 1.74 6.49 -9.65
CA PHE A 136 0.96 7.61 -9.18
C PHE A 136 1.39 8.90 -9.89
N ARG A 137 0.45 9.56 -10.56
CA ARG A 137 0.73 10.76 -11.37
C ARG A 137 0.51 12.09 -10.64
N THR A 138 -0.38 12.11 -9.65
CA THR A 138 -0.79 13.33 -8.94
C THR A 138 -1.06 13.05 -7.47
N ALA A 139 -1.08 14.09 -6.65
CA ALA A 139 -1.59 14.03 -5.29
C ALA A 139 -3.02 13.43 -5.26
N TRP A 140 -3.34 12.66 -4.22
CA TRP A 140 -4.49 11.76 -4.24
C TRP A 140 -5.18 11.62 -2.88
N THR A 141 -4.41 11.61 -1.78
CA THR A 141 -4.88 11.30 -0.43
C THR A 141 -5.97 12.27 0.03
N SER A 142 -5.73 13.58 -0.09
CA SER A 142 -6.70 14.60 0.32
C SER A 142 -8.01 14.50 -0.46
N SER A 143 -7.91 14.27 -1.77
CA SER A 143 -9.07 14.16 -2.66
C SER A 143 -9.93 12.96 -2.28
N TYR A 144 -9.31 11.79 -2.09
CA TYR A 144 -10.04 10.55 -1.75
C TYR A 144 -10.70 10.63 -0.38
N ILE A 145 -9.99 11.10 0.64
CA ILE A 145 -10.52 11.25 1.99
C ILE A 145 -11.69 12.24 2.01
N ARG A 146 -11.56 13.40 1.34
CA ARG A 146 -12.66 14.38 1.25
C ARG A 146 -13.89 13.80 0.56
N THR A 147 -13.71 13.04 -0.52
CA THR A 147 -14.82 12.39 -1.21
C THR A 147 -15.50 11.35 -0.32
N LEU A 148 -14.76 10.46 0.33
CA LEU A 148 -15.35 9.49 1.26
C LEU A 148 -16.10 10.16 2.42
N LEU A 149 -15.57 11.25 2.97
CA LEU A 149 -16.24 12.02 4.02
C LEU A 149 -17.53 12.71 3.56
N SER A 150 -17.66 12.98 2.26
CA SER A 150 -18.85 13.61 1.66
C SER A 150 -20.01 12.63 1.39
N PHE A 151 -19.74 11.33 1.43
CA PHE A 151 -20.77 10.30 1.29
C PHE A 151 -21.75 10.30 2.46
N LYS A 152 -22.88 9.60 2.29
CA LYS A 152 -23.92 9.48 3.32
C LYS A 152 -24.25 8.00 3.54
N PRO A 153 -23.82 7.40 4.67
CA PRO A 153 -23.04 8.00 5.75
C PRO A 153 -21.57 8.30 5.36
N PRO A 154 -20.89 9.25 6.03
CA PRO A 154 -19.47 9.54 5.79
C PRO A 154 -18.61 8.29 5.99
N ASN A 155 -17.53 8.17 5.20
CA ASN A 155 -16.59 7.05 5.25
C ASN A 155 -17.21 5.67 4.94
N VAL A 156 -18.40 5.63 4.34
CA VAL A 156 -19.02 4.39 3.84
C VAL A 156 -19.16 4.47 2.33
N GLY A 157 -18.35 3.68 1.64
CA GLY A 157 -18.25 3.63 0.19
C GLY A 157 -16.83 3.31 -0.26
N VAL A 158 -16.61 3.46 -1.55
CA VAL A 158 -15.32 3.19 -2.20
C VAL A 158 -15.02 4.33 -3.16
N VAL A 159 -13.77 4.81 -3.17
CA VAL A 159 -13.27 5.76 -4.16
C VAL A 159 -12.00 5.20 -4.81
N GLY A 160 -11.57 5.76 -5.93
CA GLY A 160 -10.33 5.35 -6.58
C GLY A 160 -10.01 6.23 -7.78
N PRO A 161 -8.87 5.99 -8.44
CA PRO A 161 -8.43 6.79 -9.57
C PRO A 161 -9.24 6.49 -10.82
N THR A 162 -9.31 7.47 -11.70
CA THR A 162 -9.59 7.19 -13.11
C THR A 162 -8.33 6.61 -13.73
N CYS A 163 -8.32 5.30 -13.95
CA CYS A 163 -7.26 4.63 -14.70
C CYS A 163 -7.72 4.46 -16.16
N ARG A 164 -6.96 5.00 -17.12
CA ARG A 164 -7.21 4.81 -18.58
C ARG A 164 -6.37 3.67 -19.16
N GLU A 165 -5.81 2.86 -18.28
CA GLU A 165 -4.92 1.76 -18.61
C GLU A 165 -5.44 0.51 -17.88
N GLY A 166 -5.27 -0.66 -18.51
CA GLY A 166 -5.82 -1.92 -17.99
C GLY A 166 -7.33 -2.05 -18.21
N ASN A 167 -8.04 -2.60 -17.21
CA ASN A 167 -9.46 -2.87 -17.33
C ASN A 167 -10.31 -1.68 -16.84
N GLU A 168 -10.64 -0.76 -17.75
CA GLU A 168 -11.45 0.43 -17.47
C GLU A 168 -12.90 0.13 -17.05
N ARG A 169 -13.36 -1.13 -17.18
CA ARG A 169 -14.74 -1.53 -16.82
C ARG A 169 -14.92 -1.81 -15.34
N ILE A 170 -13.82 -1.97 -14.59
CA ILE A 170 -13.84 -2.28 -13.16
C ILE A 170 -12.94 -1.31 -12.41
N LEU A 171 -13.26 -1.05 -11.16
CA LEU A 171 -12.37 -0.33 -10.27
C LEU A 171 -11.21 -1.26 -9.91
N THR A 172 -10.05 -1.05 -10.52
CA THR A 172 -8.84 -1.86 -10.31
C THR A 172 -8.04 -1.46 -9.08
N HIS A 173 -8.28 -0.24 -8.59
CA HIS A 173 -7.61 0.34 -7.44
C HIS A 173 -8.66 0.98 -6.56
N ASP A 174 -8.75 0.54 -5.30
CA ASP A 174 -9.80 1.00 -4.40
C ASP A 174 -9.25 1.54 -3.09
N PHE A 175 -9.80 2.67 -2.70
CA PHE A 175 -9.49 3.41 -1.50
C PHE A 175 -10.74 3.46 -0.62
N VAL A 176 -10.61 2.97 0.60
CA VAL A 176 -11.72 2.83 1.56
C VAL A 176 -11.28 3.30 2.94
N HIS A 177 -12.24 3.69 3.77
CA HIS A 177 -12.03 3.79 5.21
C HIS A 177 -12.14 2.41 5.86
N VAL A 178 -11.47 2.18 6.98
CA VAL A 178 -11.47 0.88 7.70
C VAL A 178 -12.87 0.38 8.10
N THR A 179 -13.85 1.29 8.23
CA THR A 179 -15.27 0.94 8.39
C THR A 179 -15.76 -0.03 7.32
N HIS A 180 -15.24 0.04 6.10
CA HIS A 180 -15.57 -0.91 5.03
C HIS A 180 -15.24 -2.36 5.45
N LEU A 181 -14.08 -2.60 6.07
CA LEU A 181 -13.73 -3.91 6.60
C LEU A 181 -14.61 -4.32 7.77
N HIS A 182 -15.05 -3.39 8.62
CA HIS A 182 -15.95 -3.72 9.73
C HIS A 182 -17.34 -4.15 9.25
N ILE A 183 -17.82 -3.57 8.14
CA ILE A 183 -19.13 -3.90 7.56
C ILE A 183 -19.07 -5.22 6.79
N PHE A 184 -18.08 -5.38 5.92
CA PHE A 184 -18.02 -6.51 4.99
C PHE A 184 -17.11 -7.64 5.46
N GLY A 185 -16.27 -7.42 6.47
CA GLY A 185 -15.25 -8.37 6.87
C GLY A 185 -14.14 -8.52 5.81
N VAL A 186 -13.35 -9.57 5.99
CA VAL A 186 -12.40 -10.10 5.00
C VAL A 186 -12.85 -11.51 4.62
N HIS A 187 -12.78 -11.86 3.33
CA HIS A 187 -13.37 -13.09 2.78
C HIS A 187 -12.41 -13.86 1.88
#